data_AF-C0E1G2-F1
#
_entry.id   AF-C0E1G2-F1
#
_cell.length_a   1.000
_cell.length_b   1.000
_cell.length_c   1.000
_cell.angle_alpha   90.00
_cell.angle_beta   90.00
_cell.angle_gamma   90.00
#
_symmetry.space_group_name_H-M   'P 1'
#
loop_
_entity.id
_entity.type
_entity.pdbx_description
1 polymer ?
#
loop_
_entity_poly.entity_id
_entity_poly.type
_entity_poly.pdbx_seq_one_letter_code
_entity_poly.pdbx_strand_id
1 'polypeptide(L)' 'MTHPTKNQARRAVAEWIDVFYNHKRRHSAIGMIPPIEFETRITCKTQDAKSAT' A
#
# COMPACT_ATOMS: atom_id res chain seq x y z
N MET A 1 16.37 16.40 2.62
CA MET A 1 16.24 15.73 3.93
C MET A 1 17.31 14.67 3.99
N THR A 2 18.34 14.84 4.83
CA THR A 2 19.45 13.89 4.95
C THR A 2 19.33 13.20 6.29
N HIS A 3 19.19 11.87 6.29
CA HIS A 3 19.15 11.06 7.50
C HIS A 3 20.58 10.68 7.91
N PRO A 4 21.05 11.04 9.13
CA PRO A 4 22.44 10.87 9.52
C PRO A 4 22.81 9.42 9.84
N THR A 5 21.83 8.53 9.99
CA THR A 5 22.08 7.09 10.19
C THR A 5 21.16 6.25 9.30
N LYS A 6 21.64 5.06 8.95
CA LYS A 6 20.84 4.06 8.22
C LYS A 6 19.53 3.72 8.95
N ASN A 7 19.57 3.67 10.28
CA ASN A 7 18.38 3.38 11.09
C ASN A 7 17.33 4.48 11.00
N GLN A 8 17.75 5.75 11.00
CA GLN A 8 16.79 6.85 10.83
C GLN A 8 16.19 6.86 9.42
N ALA A 9 17.00 6.61 8.39
CA ALA A 9 16.51 6.51 7.02
C ALA A 9 15.47 5.38 6.86
N ARG A 10 15.73 4.21 7.45
CA ARG A 10 14.78 3.07 7.42
C ARG A 10 13.45 3.42 8.07
N ARG A 11 13.46 4.12 9.21
CA ARG A 11 12.23 4.55 9.91
C ARG A 11 11.44 5.55 9.07
N ALA A 12 12.11 6.56 8.52
CA ALA A 12 11.46 7.56 7.69
C ALA A 12 10.83 6.95 6.42
N VAL A 13 11.52 6.00 5.78
CA VAL A 13 10.98 5.28 4.63
C VAL A 13 9.78 4.42 5.02
N ALA A 14 9.85 3.68 6.13
CA ALA A 14 8.74 2.86 6.61
C ALA A 14 7.50 3.71 6.91
N GLU A 15 7.67 4.80 7.65
CA GLU A 15 6.59 5.75 7.95
C GLU A 15 5.98 6.34 6.67
N TRP A 16 6.82 6.71 5.70
CA TRP A 16 6.34 7.21 4.42
C TRP A 16 5.56 6.15 3.62
N ILE A 17 6.02 4.89 3.64
CA ILE A 17 5.34 3.77 2.99
C ILE A 17 3.94 3.58 3.59
N ASP A 18 3.84 3.53 4.92
CA ASP A 18 2.57 3.26 5.61
C ASP A 18 1.59 4.43 5.53
N VAL A 19 2.05 5.64 5.86
CA VAL A 19 1.16 6.80 6.02
C VAL A 19 0.78 7.42 4.67
N PHE A 20 1.69 7.40 3.70
CA PHE A 20 1.50 8.09 2.43
C PHE A 20 1.41 7.14 1.24
N TYR A 21 2.39 6.25 1.03
CA TYR A 21 2.42 5.44 -0.19
C TYR A 21 1.23 4.48 -0.27
N ASN A 22 1.07 3.62 0.72
CA ASN A 22 0.04 2.59 0.71
C ASN A 22 -1.37 3.17 0.83
N HIS A 23 -1.54 4.26 1.61
CA HIS A 23 -2.86 4.80 1.94
C HIS A 23 -3.32 5.97 1.07
N LYS A 24 -2.41 6.78 0.52
CA LYS A 24 -2.77 8.05 -0.13
C LYS A 24 -2.32 8.16 -1.58
N ARG A 25 -1.22 7.51 -1.96
CA ARG A 25 -0.67 7.65 -3.31
C ARG A 25 -1.55 6.95 -4.33
N ARG A 26 -2.02 7.68 -5.34
CA ARG A 26 -2.84 7.15 -6.43
C ARG A 26 -1.99 6.79 -7.64
N HIS A 27 -2.27 5.64 -8.25
CA HIS A 27 -1.52 5.12 -9.39
C HIS A 27 -2.43 4.94 -10.61
N SER A 28 -2.04 5.52 -11.75
CA SER A 28 -2.82 5.49 -12.99
C SER A 28 -3.01 4.06 -13.52
N ALA A 29 -1.99 3.21 -13.39
CA ALA A 29 -2.03 1.82 -13.83
C ALA A 29 -3.12 0.96 -13.14
N ILE A 30 -3.55 1.35 -11.94
CA ILE A 30 -4.57 0.62 -11.15
C ILE A 30 -5.87 1.43 -11.02
N GLY A 31 -6.09 2.43 -11.88
CA GLY A 31 -7.34 3.20 -11.90
C GLY A 31 -7.37 4.35 -10.90
N MET A 32 -6.23 4.94 -10.58
CA MET A 32 -6.11 6.11 -9.69
C MET A 32 -6.58 5.86 -8.25
N ILE A 33 -6.43 4.64 -7.75
CA ILE A 33 -6.69 4.28 -6.34
C ILE A 33 -5.38 4.04 -5.57
N PRO A 34 -5.41 4.08 -4.23
CA PRO A 34 -4.28 3.67 -3.39
C PRO A 34 -3.97 2.17 -3.49
N PRO A 35 -2.70 1.77 -3.32
CA PRO A 35 -2.29 0.36 -3.33
C PRO A 35 -3.10 -0.52 -2.37
N ILE A 36 -3.35 -0.07 -1.14
CA ILE A 36 -4.09 -0.86 -0.14
C ILE A 36 -5.53 -1.15 -0.58
N GLU A 37 -6.16 -0.21 -1.27
CA GLU A 37 -7.52 -0.37 -1.76
C GLU A 37 -7.57 -1.35 -2.92
N PHE A 38 -6.56 -1.31 -3.79
CA PHE A 38 -6.41 -2.29 -4.87
C PHE A 38 -6.27 -3.71 -4.32
N GLU A 39 -5.40 -3.93 -3.34
CA GLU A 39 -5.23 -5.23 -2.69
C GLU A 39 -6.52 -5.70 -2.01
N THR A 40 -7.21 -4.81 -1.28
CA THR A 40 -8.50 -5.10 -0.62
C THR A 40 -9.57 -5.56 -1.61
N ARG A 41 -9.63 -4.93 -2.79
CA ARG A 41 -10.59 -5.31 -3.84
C ARG A 41 -10.25 -6.68 -4.44
N ILE A 42 -8.97 -7.04 -4.54
CA ILE A 42 -8.55 -8.37 -5.05
C ILE A 42 -8.84 -9.47 -4.02
N THR A 43 -8.52 -9.23 -2.76
CA THR A 43 -8.73 -10.22 -1.69
C THR A 43 -10.22 -10.48 -1.46
N CYS A 44 -11.04 -9.43 -1.43
CA CYS A 44 -12.50 -9.55 -1.32
C CYS A 44 -13.08 -10.42 -2.44
N LYS A 45 -12.74 -10.11 -3.71
CA LYS A 45 -13.16 -10.91 -4.87
C LYS A 45 -12.71 -12.38 -4.80
N THR A 46 -11.54 -12.63 -4.23
CA THR A 46 -11.01 -13.99 -4.06
C THR A 46 -11.78 -14.77 -2.99
N GLN A 47 -12.31 -14.09 -1.97
CA GLN A 47 -13.12 -14.71 -0.91
C GLN A 47 -14.51 -15.07 -1.41
N ASP A 48 -15.15 -14.20 -2.18
CA ASP A 48 -16.46 -14.47 -2.80
C ASP A 48 -16.42 -15.73 -3.70
N ALA A 49 -15.29 -15.97 -4.37
CA ALA A 49 -15.07 -17.14 -5.21
C ALA A 49 -14.78 -18.44 -4.43
N LYS A 50 -14.31 -18.35 -3.18
CA LYS A 50 -13.96 -19.51 -2.34
C LYS A 50 -15.12 -20.04 -1.49
N SER A 51 -16.20 -19.29 -1.33
CA SER A 51 -17.41 -19.70 -0.60
C SER A 51 -18.45 -20.42 -1.47
N ALA A 52 -18.18 -20.64 -2.76
CA ALA A 52 -19.07 -21.30 -3.71
C ALA A 52 -18.74 -22.79 -3.94
N THR A 53 -18.13 -23.49 -2.99
CA THR A 53 -17.85 -24.94 -3.03
C THR A 53 -18.20 -25.57 -1.70
#